data_AF-A0A969IDG3-F1
#
_entry.id   AF-A0A969IDG3-F1
#
_cell.length_a   1.000
_cell.length_b   1.000
_cell.length_c   1.000
_cell.angle_alpha   90.00
_cell.angle_beta   90.00
_cell.angle_gamma   90.00
#
_symmetry.space_group_name_H-M   'P 1'
#
loop_
_entity.id
_entity.type
_entity.pdbx_description
1 polymer ?
#
loop_
_entity_poly.entity_id
_entity_poly.type
_entity_poly.pdbx_seq_one_letter_code
_entity_poly.pdbx_strand_id
1 'polypeptide(L)'
;MPDPAAPVAAQVNRLLDIMAALRTPGTGCPWDLVQTFTTIAPYTIEEAYEVADAIDRGHMSDLKEELGDLLLQVVYHARMA
;
A
#
# COMPACT_ATOMS: atom_id res chain seq x y z
N MET A 1 14.37 -24.19 11.62
CA MET A 1 14.43 -22.71 11.64
C MET A 1 13.17 -22.23 10.96
N PRO A 2 12.34 -21.37 11.58
CA PRO A 2 11.20 -20.77 10.88
C PRO A 2 11.71 -19.97 9.67
N ASP A 3 10.94 -19.97 8.59
CA ASP A 3 11.24 -19.22 7.37
C ASP A 3 11.20 -17.71 7.68
N PRO A 4 12.29 -16.94 7.44
CA PRO A 4 12.31 -15.49 7.65
C PRO A 4 11.31 -14.72 6.77
N ALA A 5 10.78 -15.33 5.72
CA ALA A 5 9.72 -14.76 4.89
C ALA A 5 8.31 -14.97 5.47
N ALA A 6 8.10 -15.93 6.37
CA ALA A 6 6.79 -16.20 6.96
C ALA A 6 6.19 -14.99 7.70
N PRO A 7 6.97 -14.18 8.44
CA PRO A 7 6.49 -12.92 9.02
C PRO A 7 6.10 -11.88 7.97
N VAL A 8 6.86 -11.75 6.87
CA VAL A 8 6.60 -10.76 5.81
C VAL A 8 5.32 -11.13 5.05
N ALA A 9 5.18 -12.39 4.65
CA ALA A 9 3.98 -12.89 3.98
C ALA A 9 2.72 -12.69 4.85
N ALA A 10 2.83 -12.92 6.17
CA ALA A 10 1.73 -12.68 7.09
C ALA A 10 1.33 -11.19 7.16
N GLN A 11 2.28 -10.26 7.14
CA GLN A 11 1.98 -8.82 7.14
C GLN A 11 1.36 -8.36 5.82
N VAL A 12 1.86 -8.86 4.68
CA VAL A 12 1.26 -8.57 3.37
C VAL A 12 -0.16 -9.11 3.29
N ASN A 13 -0.41 -10.34 3.76
CA ASN A 13 -1.77 -10.89 3.83
C ASN A 13 -2.69 -10.02 4.70
N ARG A 14 -2.19 -9.54 5.85
CA ARG A 14 -2.95 -8.61 6.69
C ARG A 14 -3.30 -7.31 5.96
N LEU A 15 -2.39 -6.76 5.15
CA LEU A 15 -2.66 -5.58 4.33
C LEU A 15 -3.75 -5.86 3.27
N LEU A 16 -3.69 -7.02 2.62
CA LEU A 16 -4.71 -7.48 1.68
C LEU A 16 -6.09 -7.57 2.34
N ASP A 17 -6.16 -8.16 3.54
CA ASP A 17 -7.40 -8.30 4.32
C ASP A 17 -7.98 -6.94 4.72
N ILE A 18 -7.11 -6.00 5.15
CA ILE A 18 -7.52 -4.63 5.48
C ILE A 18 -8.11 -3.94 4.25
N MET A 19 -7.42 -3.99 3.10
CA MET A 19 -7.91 -3.36 1.88
C MET A 19 -9.23 -3.98 1.41
N ALA A 20 -9.38 -5.30 1.56
CA ALA A 20 -10.63 -5.99 1.27
C ALA A 20 -11.77 -5.49 2.17
N ALA A 21 -11.53 -5.33 3.47
CA ALA A 21 -12.50 -4.79 4.42
C ALA A 21 -12.87 -3.34 4.10
N LEU A 22 -11.88 -2.47 3.86
CA LEU A 22 -12.09 -1.05 3.53
C LEU A 22 -12.95 -0.88 2.26
N ARG A 23 -12.80 -1.75 1.28
CA ARG A 23 -13.54 -1.71 0.01
C ARG A 23 -14.74 -2.66 -0.06
N THR A 24 -15.23 -3.18 1.07
CA THR A 24 -16.43 -4.03 1.09
C THR A 24 -17.71 -3.17 0.97
N PRO A 25 -18.58 -3.37 -0.04
CA PRO A 25 -19.80 -2.57 -0.15
C PRO A 25 -20.71 -2.70 1.09
N GLY A 26 -21.24 -1.57 1.56
CA GLY A 26 -22.16 -1.50 2.70
C GLY A 26 -21.50 -1.45 4.07
N THR A 27 -20.28 -1.98 4.23
CA THR A 27 -19.55 -1.97 5.52
C THR A 27 -18.19 -1.28 5.46
N GLY A 28 -17.64 -1.08 4.26
CA GLY A 28 -16.36 -0.45 4.02
C GLY A 28 -16.37 1.06 4.19
N CYS A 29 -15.18 1.65 4.10
CA CYS A 29 -14.98 3.07 4.18
C CYS A 29 -15.59 3.76 2.93
N PRO A 30 -16.48 4.76 3.09
CA PRO A 30 -17.09 5.45 1.95
C PRO A 30 -16.07 6.14 1.04
N TRP A 31 -15.01 6.71 1.62
CA TRP A 31 -13.95 7.35 0.84
C TRP A 31 -13.22 6.33 -0.02
N ASP A 32 -12.91 5.16 0.53
CA ASP A 32 -12.26 4.11 -0.23
C ASP A 32 -13.16 3.60 -1.36
N LEU A 33 -14.42 3.27 -1.05
CA LEU A 33 -15.37 2.72 -2.00
C LEU A 33 -15.57 3.58 -3.26
N VAL A 34 -15.45 4.91 -3.16
CA VAL A 34 -15.61 5.81 -4.32
C VAL A 34 -14.34 5.97 -5.17
N GLN A 35 -13.20 5.47 -4.70
CA GLN A 35 -11.94 5.55 -5.45
C GLN A 35 -11.95 4.63 -6.67
N THR A 36 -11.25 5.09 -7.71
CA THR A 36 -11.06 4.42 -8.99
C THR A 36 -9.57 4.36 -9.32
N PHE A 37 -9.18 3.57 -10.34
CA PHE A 37 -7.80 3.57 -10.84
C PHE A 37 -7.28 4.97 -11.13
N THR A 38 -8.11 5.84 -11.74
CA THR A 38 -7.73 7.21 -12.09
C THR A 38 -7.55 8.10 -10.87
N THR A 39 -8.37 7.95 -9.83
CA THR A 39 -8.25 8.79 -8.63
C THR A 39 -7.08 8.39 -7.75
N ILE A 40 -6.66 7.12 -7.79
CA ILE A 40 -5.51 6.62 -7.02
C ILE A 40 -4.16 6.79 -7.74
N ALA A 41 -4.16 6.83 -9.09
CA ALA A 41 -2.93 6.91 -9.87
C ALA A 41 -1.97 8.07 -9.49
N PRO A 42 -2.42 9.30 -9.17
CA PRO A 42 -1.53 10.38 -8.75
C PRO A 42 -0.76 10.03 -7.48
N TYR A 43 -1.43 9.45 -6.48
CA TYR A 43 -0.80 9.02 -5.23
C TYR A 43 0.24 7.94 -5.49
N THR A 44 -0.04 6.97 -6.38
CA THR A 44 0.96 5.95 -6.76
C THR A 44 2.24 6.56 -7.33
N ILE A 45 2.13 7.67 -8.06
CA ILE A 45 3.29 8.38 -8.61
C ILE A 45 4.02 9.15 -7.50
N GLU A 46 3.27 9.82 -6.62
CA GLU A 46 3.79 10.57 -5.47
C GLU A 46 4.66 9.67 -4.57
N GLU A 47 4.12 8.56 -4.09
CA GLU A 47 4.85 7.61 -3.22
C GLU A 47 6.12 7.07 -3.89
N ALA A 48 6.08 6.84 -5.21
CA ALA A 48 7.24 6.36 -5.96
C ALA A 48 8.36 7.41 -6.01
N TYR A 49 8.01 8.70 -6.11
CA TYR A 49 8.98 9.78 -6.01
C TYR A 49 9.51 9.95 -4.58
N GLU A 50 8.68 9.77 -3.56
CA GLU A 50 9.10 9.86 -2.16
C GLU A 50 10.05 8.72 -1.78
N VAL A 51 9.80 7.49 -2.25
CA VAL A 51 10.77 6.38 -2.16
C VAL A 51 12.12 6.76 -2.79
N ALA A 52 12.10 7.33 -3.99
CA ALA A 52 13.32 7.72 -4.69
C ALA A 52 14.08 8.82 -3.93
N ASP A 53 13.36 9.84 -3.45
CA ASP A 53 13.94 10.93 -2.66
C ASP A 53 14.51 10.44 -1.32
N ALA A 54 13.84 9.53 -0.63
CA ALA A 54 14.35 8.93 0.61
C ALA A 54 15.65 8.15 0.39
N ILE A 55 15.78 7.46 -0.75
CA ILE A 55 17.03 6.79 -1.17
C ILE A 55 18.12 7.83 -1.42
N ASP A 56 17.83 8.87 -2.21
CA ASP A 56 18.80 9.91 -2.58
C ASP A 56 19.32 10.67 -1.35
N ARG A 57 18.45 10.90 -0.36
CA ARG A 57 18.82 11.51 0.93
C ARG A 57 19.50 10.54 1.90
N GLY A 58 19.46 9.23 1.66
CA GLY A 58 19.98 8.21 2.57
C GLY A 58 19.18 8.08 3.88
N HIS A 59 17.91 8.47 3.88
CA HIS A 59 17.05 8.48 5.08
C HIS A 59 16.30 7.15 5.20
N MET A 60 16.87 6.21 5.95
CA MET A 60 16.35 4.84 6.05
C MET A 60 15.01 4.73 6.80
N SER A 61 14.68 5.69 7.67
CA SER A 61 13.36 5.76 8.32
C SER A 61 12.29 6.07 7.28
N ASP A 62 12.50 7.14 6.52
CA ASP A 62 11.58 7.66 5.51
C ASP A 62 11.40 6.57 4.44
N LEU A 63 12.50 5.97 3.97
CA LEU A 63 12.44 4.89 2.98
C LEU A 63 11.53 3.73 3.42
N LYS A 64 11.53 3.37 4.70
CA LYS A 64 10.67 2.29 5.21
C LYS A 64 9.19 2.70 5.21
N GLU A 65 8.91 3.96 5.49
CA GLU A 65 7.57 4.55 5.48
C GLU A 65 7.03 4.58 4.05
N GLU A 66 7.77 5.18 3.12
CA GLU A 66 7.32 5.34 1.73
C GLU A 66 7.21 4.00 1.00
N LEU A 67 8.04 3.00 1.33
CA LEU A 67 7.88 1.65 0.79
C LEU A 67 6.58 0.98 1.26
N GLY A 68 6.12 1.31 2.47
CA GLY A 68 4.84 0.86 2.99
C GLY A 68 3.67 1.51 2.26
N ASP A 69 3.75 2.82 2.04
CA ASP A 69 2.70 3.58 1.38
C ASP A 69 2.63 3.26 -0.12
N LEU A 70 3.77 3.11 -0.80
CA LEU A 70 3.81 2.62 -2.17
C LEU A 70 3.22 1.20 -2.30
N LEU A 71 3.51 0.30 -1.35
CA LEU A 71 2.92 -1.04 -1.33
C LEU A 71 1.40 -0.99 -1.13
N LEU A 72 0.90 -0.09 -0.28
CA LEU A 72 -0.53 0.14 -0.12
C LEU A 72 -1.17 0.54 -1.46
N GLN A 73 -0.57 1.44 -2.23
CA GLN A 73 -1.11 1.86 -3.54
C GLN A 73 -1.18 0.68 -4.53
N VAL A 74 -0.17 -0.20 -4.56
CA VAL A 74 -0.20 -1.42 -5.40
C VAL A 74 -1.33 -2.35 -4.99
N VAL A 75 -1.51 -2.60 -3.68
CA VAL A 75 -2.61 -3.42 -3.15
C VAL A 75 -3.97 -2.79 -3.46
N TYR A 76 -4.06 -1.46 -3.43
CA TYR A 76 -5.26 -0.70 -3.77
C TYR A 76 -5.71 -1.00 -5.20
N HIS A 77 -4.82 -0.83 -6.18
CA HIS A 77 -5.10 -1.14 -7.59
C HIS A 77 -5.41 -2.62 -7.79
N ALA A 78 -4.66 -3.52 -7.14
CA ALA A 78 -4.90 -4.96 -7.22
C ALA A 78 -6.28 -5.36 -6.68
N ARG A 79 -6.82 -4.66 -5.67
CA ARG A 79 -8.17 -4.92 -5.16
C ARG A 79 -9.28 -4.41 -6.10
N MET A 80 -9.00 -3.43 -6.94
CA MET A 80 -9.96 -2.88 -7.90
C MET A 80 -10.00 -3.66 -9.22
N ALA A 81 -8.94 -4.40 -9.56
CA ALA A 81 -8.79 -5.20 -10.78
C ALA A 81 -9.54 -6.54 -10.70
#